data_AF-A0A7K9ZF24-F1
#
_entry.id   AF-A0A7K9ZF24-F1
#
_cell.length_a   1.000
_cell.length_b   1.000
_cell.length_c   1.000
_cell.angle_alpha   90.00
_cell.angle_beta   90.00
_cell.angle_gamma   90.00
#
_symmetry.space_group_name_H-M   'P 1'
#
loop_
_entity.id
_entity.type
_entity.pdbx_description
1 polymer ?
#
loop_
_entity_poly.entity_id
_entity_poly.type
_entity_poly.pdbx_seq_one_letter_code
_entity_poly.pdbx_strand_id
1 'polypeptide(L)' 'LGVSELEKALVNISVAIESLGNCDAIVTFQKKVSQLSEISLKNEMSVDTFLALHGGVCTIINTSHCMFVDQSGRISADVW' A
#
# COMPACT_ATOMS: atom_id res chain seq x y z
N LEU A 1 -0.55 -0.07 -7.44
CA LEU A 1 0.87 0.10 -7.84
C LEU A 1 1.63 1.10 -6.96
N GLY A 2 1.09 2.28 -6.63
CA GLY A 2 1.85 3.34 -5.94
C GLY A 2 2.33 3.01 -4.51
N VAL A 3 1.53 2.32 -3.69
CA VAL A 3 1.90 2.05 -2.29
C VAL A 3 3.01 1.00 -2.17
N SER A 4 2.91 -0.11 -2.90
CA SER A 4 3.96 -1.14 -2.92
C SER A 4 5.33 -0.61 -3.36
N GLU A 5 5.38 0.32 -4.32
CA GLU A 5 6.64 0.96 -4.71
C GLU A 5 7.18 1.90 -3.62
N LEU A 6 6.30 2.58 -2.89
CA LEU A 6 6.67 3.40 -1.73
C LEU A 6 7.22 2.55 -0.58
N GLU A 7 6.62 1.39 -0.29
CA GLU A 7 7.12 0.46 0.73
C GLU A 7 8.53 -0.05 0.40
N LYS A 8 8.76 -0.47 -0.84
CA LYS A 8 10.10 -0.90 -1.30
C LYS A 8 11.13 0.23 -1.14
N ALA A 9 10.76 1.46 -1.48
CA ALA A 9 11.63 2.61 -1.32
C ALA A 9 11.96 2.87 0.16
N LEU A 10 10.96 2.76 1.06
CA LEU A 10 11.16 2.94 2.50
C LEU A 10 12.08 1.86 3.10
N VAL A 11 11.92 0.60 2.69
CA VAL A 11 12.82 -0.50 3.09
C VAL A 11 14.25 -0.23 2.64
N ASN A 12 14.46 0.16 1.38
CA ASN A 12 15.78 0.48 0.85
C ASN A 12 16.44 1.65 1.59
N ILE A 13 15.66 2.68 1.94
CA ILE A 13 16.14 3.81 2.73
C ILE A 13 16.51 3.36 4.15
N SER A 14 15.71 2.50 4.79
CA SER A 14 16.02 1.98 6.13
C SER A 14 17.36 1.26 6.16
N VAL A 15 17.59 0.38 5.18
CA VAL A 15 18.86 -0.36 5.02
C VAL A 15 20.04 0.60 4.80
N ALA A 16 19.86 1.62 3.96
CA ALA A 16 20.89 2.63 3.73
C ALA A 16 21.21 3.41 5.02
N ILE A 17 20.20 3.79 5.81
CA ILE A 17 20.41 4.54 7.06
C ILE A 17 21.11 3.67 8.11
N GLU A 18 20.77 2.38 8.22
CA GLU A 18 21.47 1.43 9.10
C GLU A 18 22.96 1.32 8.78
N SER A 19 23.36 1.49 7.51
CA SER A 19 24.77 1.43 7.09
C SER A 19 25.59 2.69 7.45
N LEU A 20 24.96 3.80 7.84
CA LEU A 20 25.61 5.09 8.05
C LEU A 20 26.17 5.30 9.48
N GLY A 21 25.99 4.33 10.39
CA GLY A 21 26.49 4.41 11.77
C GLY A 21 25.60 5.24 12.71
N ASN A 22 25.89 5.23 14.01
CA ASN A 22 24.97 5.76 15.01
C ASN A 22 25.26 7.25 15.32
N CYS A 23 24.42 8.15 14.79
CA CYS A 23 24.42 9.58 15.11
C CYS A 23 22.96 10.01 15.33
N ASP A 24 22.70 10.96 16.24
CA ASP A 24 21.33 11.37 16.61
C ASP A 24 20.47 11.78 15.40
N ALA A 25 21.10 12.37 14.38
CA ALA A 25 20.45 12.71 13.12
C ALA A 25 19.99 11.47 12.33
N ILE A 26 20.80 10.41 12.32
CA ILE A 26 20.53 9.13 11.66
C ILE A 26 19.41 8.40 12.39
N VAL A 27 19.45 8.34 13.73
CA VAL A 27 18.38 7.73 14.56
C VAL A 27 17.05 8.47 14.36
N THR A 28 17.08 9.80 14.30
CA THR A 28 15.90 10.62 14.01
C THR A 28 15.36 10.33 12.61
N PHE A 29 16.24 10.13 11.63
CA PHE A 29 15.86 9.75 10.28
C PHE A 29 15.24 8.35 10.21
N GLN A 30 15.81 7.34 10.88
CA GLN A 30 15.24 5.99 10.98
C GLN A 30 13.82 6.06 11.56
N LYS A 31 13.63 6.80 12.65
CA LYS A 31 12.31 6.97 13.27
C LYS A 31 11.28 7.56 12.31
N LYS A 32 11.67 8.57 11.52
CA LYS A 32 10.78 9.18 10.51
C LYS A 32 10.42 8.20 9.38
N VAL A 33 11.38 7.38 8.94
CA VAL A 33 11.15 6.35 7.90
C VAL A 33 10.19 5.28 8.43
N SER A 34 10.37 4.82 9.68
CA SER A 34 9.42 3.89 10.32
C SER A 34 8.02 4.47 10.42
N GLN A 35 7.89 5.74 10.86
CA GLN A 35 6.59 6.42 10.93
C GLN A 35 5.92 6.55 9.55
N LEU A 36 6.69 6.84 8.50
CA LEU A 36 6.17 6.89 7.13
C LEU A 36 5.68 5.52 6.66
N SER A 37 6.40 4.45 7.01
CA SER A 37 5.99 3.07 6.70
C SER A 37 4.65 2.72 7.36
N GLU A 38 4.49 3.03 8.65
CA GLU A 38 3.23 2.82 9.38
C GLU A 38 2.06 3.60 8.75
N ILE A 39 2.27 4.86 8.38
CA ILE A 39 1.24 5.67 7.72
C ILE A 39 0.90 5.10 6.34
N SER A 40 1.90 4.64 5.58
CA SER A 40 1.70 4.03 4.27
C SER A 40 0.83 2.77 4.36
N LEU A 41 1.17 1.85 5.29
CA LEU A 41 0.39 0.64 5.56
C LEU A 41 -1.05 0.96 5.99
N LYS A 42 -1.21 1.96 6.85
CA LYS A 42 -2.54 2.40 7.30
C LYS A 42 -3.36 3.00 6.15
N ASN A 43 -2.71 3.73 5.25
CA ASN A 43 -3.36 4.29 4.07
C ASN A 43 -3.78 3.19 3.09
N GLU A 44 -2.94 2.18 2.87
CA GLU A 44 -3.28 1.01 2.05
C GLU A 44 -4.49 0.28 2.62
N MET A 45 -4.45 -0.06 3.91
CA MET A 45 -5.57 -0.74 4.59
C MET A 45 -6.86 0.09 4.53
N SER A 46 -6.77 1.41 4.68
CA SER A 46 -7.92 2.32 4.59
C SER A 46 -8.50 2.34 3.18
N VAL A 47 -7.64 2.41 2.16
CA VAL A 47 -8.03 2.35 0.75
C VAL A 47 -8.65 0.99 0.42
N ASP A 48 -8.02 -0.11 0.82
CA ASP A 48 -8.54 -1.47 0.61
C ASP A 48 -9.90 -1.66 1.29
N THR A 49 -10.05 -1.18 2.52
CA THR A 49 -11.32 -1.24 3.26
C THR A 49 -12.38 -0.39 2.56
N PHE A 50 -12.04 0.84 2.15
CA PHE A 50 -12.96 1.72 1.43
C PHE A 50 -13.41 1.09 0.11
N LEU A 51 -12.48 0.51 -0.65
CA LEU A 51 -12.77 -0.16 -1.91
C LEU A 51 -13.59 -1.42 -1.70
N ALA A 52 -13.29 -2.24 -0.69
CA ALA A 52 -14.09 -3.40 -0.34
C ALA A 52 -15.53 -3.02 0.02
N LEU A 53 -15.71 -1.88 0.71
CA LEU A 53 -17.04 -1.36 1.07
C LEU A 53 -17.81 -0.74 -0.11
N HIS A 54 -17.12 -0.20 -1.11
CA HIS A 54 -17.74 0.54 -2.22
C HIS A 54 -17.64 -0.16 -3.59
N GLY A 55 -17.30 -1.46 -3.61
CA GLY A 55 -17.48 -2.31 -4.78
C GLY A 55 -16.23 -2.67 -5.58
N GLY A 56 -15.02 -2.49 -5.02
CA GLY A 56 -13.77 -3.01 -5.57
C GLY A 56 -13.20 -2.19 -6.74
N VAL A 57 -11.87 -2.18 -6.87
CA VAL A 57 -11.17 -1.62 -8.03
C VAL A 57 -11.24 -2.63 -9.17
N CYS A 58 -11.75 -2.24 -10.34
CA CYS A 58 -11.54 -3.02 -11.55
C CYS A 58 -10.03 -3.03 -11.86
N THR A 59 -9.36 -4.14 -11.54
CA THR A 59 -8.00 -4.36 -12.02
C THR A 59 -8.12 -4.88 -13.45
N ILE A 60 -7.67 -4.08 -14.42
CA ILE A 60 -7.56 -4.51 -15.82
C ILE A 60 -6.38 -5.50 -15.89
N ILE A 61 -6.65 -6.76 -15.57
CA ILE A 61 -5.76 -7.87 -15.92
C ILE A 61 -6.06 -8.18 -17.38
N ASN A 62 -5.17 -7.72 -18.26
CA ASN A 62 -5.03 -8.07 -19.68
C ASN A 62 -6.31 -8.69 -20.31
N THR A 63 -7.11 -7.84 -20.95
CA THR A 63 -8.37 -8.15 -21.65
C THR A 63 -9.53 -8.72 -20.79
N SER A 64 -10.50 -7.84 -20.54
CA SER A 64 -11.95 -8.07 -20.37
C SER A 64 -12.56 -8.61 -19.07
N HIS A 65 -11.89 -8.62 -17.91
CA HIS A 65 -12.55 -9.04 -16.65
C HIS A 65 -12.51 -7.96 -15.58
N CYS A 66 -13.62 -7.25 -15.37
CA CYS A 66 -13.84 -6.44 -14.17
C CYS A 66 -14.53 -7.30 -13.10
N MET A 67 -13.92 -7.39 -11.93
CA MET A 67 -14.56 -7.95 -10.74
C MET A 67 -15.01 -6.80 -9.86
N PHE A 68 -16.27 -6.83 -9.41
CA PHE A 68 -16.81 -5.86 -8.46
C PHE A 68 -17.51 -6.60 -7.32
N VAL A 69 -17.56 -5.97 -6.15
CA VAL A 69 -18.29 -6.49 -4.99
C VAL A 69 -19.66 -5.84 -4.96
N ASP A 70 -20.72 -6.64 -5.04
CA ASP A 70 -22.08 -6.11 -5.01
C ASP A 70 -22.47 -5.63 -3.60
N GLN A 71 -23.64 -4.99 -3.47
CA GLN A 71 -24.16 -4.49 -2.20
C GLN A 71 -24.44 -5.59 -1.16
N SER A 72 -24.41 -6.87 -1.57
CA SER A 72 -24.53 -8.03 -0.69
C SER A 72 -23.17 -8.58 -0.22
N GLY A 73 -22.06 -7.95 -0.64
CA GLY A 73 -20.70 -8.38 -0.32
C GLY A 73 -20.21 -9.56 -1.16
N ARG A 74 -20.92 -9.92 -2.26
CA ARG A 74 -20.50 -11.02 -3.14
C ARG A 74 -19.60 -10.48 -4.26
N ILE A 75 -18.51 -11.19 -4.50
CA ILE A 75 -17.61 -10.93 -5.63
C ILE A 75 -18.32 -11.40 -6.90
N SER A 76 -18.72 -10.46 -7.75
CA SER A 76 -19.26 -10.73 -9.07
C SER A 76 -18.18 -10.51 -10.11
N ALA A 77 -17.88 -11.56 -10.87
CA ALA A 77 -16.89 -11.57 -11.93
C ALA A 77 -17.59 -11.83 -13.26
N ASP A 78 -18.38 -10.87 -13.72
CA ASP A 78 -18.78 -10.70 -15.12
C ASP A 78 -19.69 -9.47 -15.19
N VAL A 79 -19.27 -8.41 -15.87
CA VAL A 79 -20.19 -7.41 -16.40
C VAL A 79 -19.80 -7.21 -17.85
N TRP A 80 -20.65 -7.72 -18.73
CA TRP A 80 -20.62 -7.46 -20.17
C TRP A 80 -20.76 -5.97 -20.46
#